data_AF-A0A9X2MC39-F1
#
_entry.id   AF-A0A9X2MC39-F1
#
_cell.length_a   1.000
_cell.length_b   1.000
_cell.length_c   1.000
_cell.angle_alpha   90.00
_cell.angle_beta   90.00
_cell.angle_gamma   90.00
#
_symmetry.space_group_name_H-M   'P 1'
#
loop_
_entity.id
_entity.type
_entity.pdbx_description
1 polymer ?
#
loop_
_entity_poly.entity_id
_entity_poly.type
_entity_poly.pdbx_seq_one_letter_code
_entity_poly.pdbx_strand_id
1 'polypeptide(L)'
;MILSYFVAKSGVTAIHPGQVDETTGKNLVVQGLNLLSKEQLQLFLTSIVTNFTSFAPLGLLLVTILGAGLAEKSGYMETVMKTTVTKVPKKLLTGTIIFVGIIANAVVDAGFSANLMVSMLDILVAGFTIPAAQIVNSNYTGTPAMNWYFLIISTFILVVLGTFVTEKYLAPRFEGTDFVAADNDVDSEITPL
;
A
#
# COMPACT_ATOMS: atom_id res chain seq x y z
N MET A 1 -8.55 25.38 -2.26
CA MET A 1 -9.15 26.61 -1.69
C MET A 1 -9.46 27.67 -2.75
N ILE A 2 -8.51 28.08 -3.59
CA ILE A 2 -8.78 29.08 -4.65
C ILE A 2 -9.84 28.59 -5.65
N LEU A 3 -9.77 27.32 -6.07
CA LEU A 3 -10.80 26.72 -6.93
C LEU A 3 -12.20 26.79 -6.30
N SER A 4 -12.33 26.51 -5.00
CA SER A 4 -13.63 26.49 -4.34
C SER A 4 -14.23 27.89 -4.17
N TYR A 5 -13.40 28.95 -4.07
CA TYR A 5 -13.85 30.33 -4.16
C TYR A 5 -14.53 30.64 -5.51
N PHE A 6 -13.90 30.25 -6.63
CA PHE A 6 -14.46 30.50 -7.96
C PHE A 6 -15.73 29.66 -8.23
N VAL A 7 -15.76 28.41 -7.79
CA VAL A 7 -16.93 27.53 -7.92
C VAL A 7 -18.10 28.06 -7.09
N ALA A 8 -17.86 28.48 -5.84
CA ALA A 8 -18.89 29.07 -4.99
C ALA A 8 -19.42 30.39 -5.56
N LYS A 9 -18.54 31.25 -6.08
CA LYS A 9 -18.93 32.51 -6.74
C LYS A 9 -19.77 32.28 -8.01
N SER A 10 -19.53 31.18 -8.70
CA SER A 10 -20.27 30.80 -9.91
C SER A 10 -21.64 30.18 -9.62
N GLY A 11 -21.99 29.96 -8.34
CA GLY A 11 -23.30 29.42 -7.93
C GLY A 11 -23.56 27.99 -8.42
N VAL A 12 -22.52 27.22 -8.70
CA VAL A 12 -22.65 25.87 -9.27
C VAL A 12 -23.26 24.94 -8.22
N THR A 13 -24.30 24.22 -8.66
CA THR A 13 -24.96 23.18 -7.87
C THR A 13 -24.76 21.82 -8.53
N ALA A 14 -24.67 20.78 -7.72
CA ALA A 14 -24.51 19.41 -8.16
C ALA A 14 -25.50 18.50 -7.43
N ILE A 15 -25.99 17.48 -8.13
CA ILE A 15 -26.86 16.48 -7.54
C ILE A 15 -25.99 15.41 -6.87
N HIS A 16 -26.25 15.11 -5.60
CA HIS A 16 -25.54 14.08 -4.86
C HIS A 16 -25.88 12.70 -5.43
N PRO A 17 -24.88 11.88 -5.78
CA PRO A 17 -25.11 10.62 -6.49
C PRO A 17 -25.70 9.51 -5.61
N GLY A 18 -25.56 9.59 -4.28
CA GLY A 18 -25.94 8.51 -3.35
C GLY A 18 -26.80 8.90 -2.16
N GLN A 19 -27.24 10.17 -2.06
CA GLN A 19 -28.06 10.64 -0.94
C GLN A 19 -29.31 11.31 -1.48
N VAL A 20 -30.46 10.83 -1.02
CA VAL A 20 -31.78 11.41 -1.25
C VAL A 20 -32.19 12.20 -0.02
N ASP A 21 -32.75 13.38 -0.24
CA ASP A 21 -33.30 14.20 0.83
C ASP A 21 -34.56 13.50 1.37
N GLU A 22 -34.51 13.06 2.64
CA GLU A 22 -35.57 12.30 3.32
C GLU A 22 -36.92 13.02 3.30
N THR A 23 -36.92 14.35 3.13
CA THR A 23 -38.10 15.21 3.15
C THR A 23 -38.76 15.37 1.78
N THR A 24 -38.02 15.18 0.68
CA THR A 24 -38.51 15.46 -0.69
C THR A 24 -38.43 14.27 -1.65
N GLY A 25 -37.76 13.16 -1.26
CA GLY A 25 -37.61 11.97 -2.11
C GLY A 25 -36.82 12.22 -3.40
N LYS A 26 -36.13 13.37 -3.48
CA LYS A 26 -35.28 13.78 -4.61
C LYS A 26 -33.83 13.76 -4.18
N ASN A 27 -32.94 13.58 -5.14
CA ASN A 27 -31.50 13.58 -4.89
C ASN A 27 -31.08 14.92 -4.26
N LEU A 28 -30.27 14.86 -3.21
CA LEU A 28 -29.77 16.02 -2.48
C LEU A 28 -29.01 16.95 -3.43
N VAL A 29 -29.31 18.25 -3.43
CA VAL A 29 -28.58 19.24 -4.23
C VAL A 29 -27.51 19.89 -3.35
N VAL A 30 -26.25 19.69 -3.71
CA VAL A 30 -25.08 20.22 -3.01
C VAL A 30 -24.57 21.48 -3.73
N GLN A 31 -24.24 22.53 -2.97
CA GLN A 31 -23.69 23.77 -3.51
C GLN A 31 -22.17 23.83 -3.32
N GLY A 32 -21.48 24.54 -4.22
CA GLY A 32 -20.06 24.83 -4.05
C GLY A 32 -19.77 25.66 -2.80
N LEU A 33 -19.00 25.12 -1.86
CA LEU A 33 -18.64 25.81 -0.62
C LEU A 33 -17.35 26.63 -0.79
N ASN A 34 -17.37 27.90 -0.39
CA ASN A 34 -16.16 28.74 -0.35
C ASN A 34 -15.33 28.42 0.90
N LEU A 35 -14.23 27.69 0.73
CA LEU A 35 -13.35 27.30 1.84
C LEU A 35 -12.55 28.47 2.44
N LEU A 36 -12.49 29.63 1.77
CA LEU A 36 -11.83 30.84 2.28
C LEU A 36 -12.76 31.74 3.10
N SER A 37 -14.03 31.37 3.28
CA SER A 37 -14.93 32.13 4.17
C SER A 37 -14.45 32.05 5.62
N LYS A 38 -14.82 33.05 6.43
CA LYS A 38 -14.43 33.10 7.85
C LYS A 38 -14.86 31.83 8.59
N GLU A 39 -16.07 31.37 8.31
CA GLU A 39 -16.69 30.19 8.93
C GLU A 39 -15.94 28.91 8.54
N GLN A 40 -15.65 28.72 7.25
CA GLN A 40 -14.96 27.52 6.75
C GLN A 40 -13.48 27.50 7.13
N LEU A 41 -12.83 28.66 7.21
CA LEU A 41 -11.45 28.76 7.69
C LEU A 41 -11.36 28.46 9.19
N GLN A 42 -12.32 28.93 9.99
CA GLN A 42 -12.42 28.57 11.40
C GLN A 42 -12.65 27.06 11.56
N LEU A 43 -13.59 26.48 10.81
CA LEU A 43 -13.86 25.04 10.82
C LEU A 43 -12.60 24.24 10.43
N PHE A 44 -11.88 24.68 9.41
CA PHE A 44 -10.62 24.05 8.99
C PHE A 44 -9.59 24.07 10.12
N LEU A 45 -9.34 25.22 10.72
CA LEU A 45 -8.33 25.37 11.78
C LEU A 45 -8.70 24.61 13.06
N THR A 46 -9.99 24.55 13.42
CA THR A 46 -10.44 23.80 14.60
C THR A 46 -10.49 22.29 14.37
N SER A 47 -10.75 21.85 13.13
CA SER A 47 -10.92 20.43 12.80
C SER A 47 -9.64 19.77 12.29
N ILE A 48 -8.57 20.52 11.99
CA ILE A 48 -7.36 19.94 11.36
C ILE A 48 -6.75 18.81 12.20
N VAL A 49 -6.63 19.01 13.52
CA VAL A 49 -6.07 18.00 14.43
C VAL A 49 -7.01 16.81 14.53
N THR A 50 -8.31 17.04 14.71
CA THR A 50 -9.32 15.98 14.79
C THR A 50 -9.38 15.17 13.49
N ASN A 51 -9.34 15.81 12.32
CA ASN A 51 -9.34 15.14 11.02
C ASN A 51 -8.08 14.30 10.82
N PHE A 52 -6.94 14.80 11.29
CA PHE A 52 -5.70 14.03 11.26
C PHE A 52 -5.77 12.83 12.21
N THR A 53 -6.11 13.02 13.49
CA THR A 53 -6.08 11.94 14.49
C THR A 53 -7.21 10.92 14.35
N SER A 54 -8.36 11.31 13.81
CA SER A 54 -9.49 10.41 13.53
C SER A 54 -9.36 9.68 12.19
N PHE A 55 -8.28 9.93 11.44
CA PHE A 55 -7.99 9.17 10.23
C PHE A 55 -7.61 7.74 10.64
N ALA A 56 -8.62 6.86 10.66
CA ALA A 56 -8.54 5.44 11.07
C ALA A 56 -7.28 4.68 10.56
N PRO A 57 -6.77 4.92 9.35
CA PRO A 57 -5.61 4.25 8.80
C PRO A 57 -4.29 4.58 9.49
N LEU A 58 -4.14 5.76 10.12
CA LEU A 58 -2.87 6.17 10.76
C LEU A 58 -2.50 5.28 11.93
N GLY A 59 -3.46 4.96 12.80
CA GLY A 59 -3.20 4.13 13.98
C GLY A 59 -2.72 2.74 13.57
N LEU A 60 -3.43 2.13 12.62
CA LEU A 60 -3.08 0.81 12.12
C LEU A 60 -1.73 0.81 11.39
N LEU A 61 -1.47 1.86 10.59
CA LEU A 61 -0.21 2.04 9.88
C LEU A 61 1.00 2.10 10.84
N LEU A 62 0.91 2.92 11.88
CA LEU A 62 1.98 3.06 12.88
C LEU A 62 2.29 1.73 13.59
N VAL A 63 1.26 0.98 13.96
CA VAL A 63 1.42 -0.33 14.60
C VAL A 63 2.09 -1.32 13.64
N THR A 64 1.71 -1.33 12.36
CA THR A 64 2.35 -2.19 11.36
C THR A 64 3.80 -1.82 11.07
N ILE A 65 4.13 -0.53 10.97
CA ILE A 65 5.51 -0.05 10.78
C ILE A 65 6.39 -0.44 11.99
N LEU A 66 5.85 -0.34 13.21
CA LEU A 66 6.59 -0.74 14.41
C LEU A 66 6.88 -2.25 14.42
N GLY A 67 5.88 -3.08 14.08
CA GLY A 67 6.04 -4.53 14.00
C GLY A 67 7.03 -4.96 12.91
N ALA A 68 6.91 -4.38 11.71
CA ALA A 68 7.83 -4.61 10.60
C ALA A 68 9.25 -4.17 10.97
N GLY A 69 9.40 -2.97 11.53
CA GLY A 69 10.69 -2.43 11.97
C GLY A 69 11.37 -3.29 13.03
N LEU A 70 10.61 -3.90 13.95
CA LEU A 70 11.15 -4.85 14.92
C LEU A 70 11.60 -6.16 14.25
N ALA A 71 10.80 -6.71 13.34
CA ALA A 71 11.14 -7.94 12.61
C ALA A 71 12.39 -7.75 11.73
N GLU A 72 12.59 -6.55 11.18
CA GLU A 72 13.76 -6.20 10.40
C GLU A 72 14.98 -5.92 11.29
N LYS A 73 14.84 -5.07 12.32
CA LYS A 73 15.95 -4.74 13.24
C LYS A 73 16.45 -5.93 14.05
N SER A 74 15.60 -6.94 14.29
CA SER A 74 16.00 -8.19 14.96
C SER A 74 16.74 -9.17 14.05
N GLY A 75 16.84 -8.92 12.74
CA GLY A 75 17.45 -9.84 11.78
C GLY A 75 16.61 -11.10 11.52
N TYR A 76 15.36 -11.16 12.02
CA TYR A 76 14.47 -12.30 11.84
C TYR A 76 14.18 -12.54 10.36
N MET A 77 13.81 -11.48 9.63
CA MET A 77 13.50 -11.57 8.20
C MET A 77 14.70 -11.99 7.36
N GLU A 78 15.87 -11.43 7.64
CA GLU A 78 17.13 -11.78 6.97
C GLU A 78 17.48 -13.27 7.15
N THR A 79 17.34 -13.77 8.39
CA THR A 79 17.61 -15.18 8.73
C THR A 79 16.67 -16.13 7.99
N VAL A 80 15.37 -15.81 7.98
CA VAL A 80 14.35 -16.60 7.27
C VAL A 80 14.67 -16.67 5.79
N MET A 81 14.99 -15.53 5.16
CA MET A 81 15.33 -15.48 3.74
C MET A 81 16.56 -16.35 3.39
N LYS A 82 17.67 -16.18 4.12
CA LYS A 82 18.90 -16.96 3.89
C LYS A 82 18.64 -18.46 4.09
N THR A 83 17.89 -18.82 5.13
CA THR A 83 17.58 -20.23 5.44
C THR A 83 16.66 -20.85 4.39
N THR A 84 15.68 -20.11 3.89
CA THR A 84 14.75 -20.61 2.87
C THR A 84 15.48 -20.85 1.55
N VAL A 85 16.33 -19.93 1.09
CA VAL A 85 17.01 -20.08 -0.21
C VAL A 85 18.07 -21.19 -0.20
N THR A 86 18.80 -21.38 0.91
CA THR A 86 19.87 -22.39 1.01
C THR A 86 19.38 -23.83 1.02
N LYS A 87 18.12 -24.08 1.41
CA LYS A 87 17.53 -25.43 1.51
C LYS A 87 16.74 -25.87 0.28
N VAL A 88 16.67 -25.04 -0.76
CA VAL A 88 15.81 -25.28 -1.92
C VAL A 88 16.49 -26.15 -2.98
N PRO A 89 15.82 -27.18 -3.52
CA PRO A 89 16.36 -27.99 -4.60
C PRO A 89 16.52 -27.16 -5.90
N LYS A 90 17.59 -27.43 -6.66
CA LYS A 90 17.96 -26.68 -7.89
C LYS A 90 16.82 -26.47 -8.89
N LYS A 91 15.87 -27.42 -8.98
CA LYS A 91 14.71 -27.34 -9.89
C LYS A 91 13.63 -26.32 -9.48
N LEU A 92 13.57 -25.94 -8.21
CA LEU A 92 12.59 -24.98 -7.69
C LEU A 92 13.23 -23.64 -7.32
N LEU A 93 14.55 -23.52 -7.48
CA LEU A 93 15.33 -22.40 -7.00
C LEU A 93 14.79 -21.06 -7.50
N THR A 94 14.55 -20.94 -8.81
CA THR A 94 14.02 -19.72 -9.43
C THR A 94 12.68 -19.31 -8.81
N GLY A 95 11.73 -20.24 -8.73
CA GLY A 95 10.39 -19.95 -8.20
C GLY A 95 10.40 -19.65 -6.70
N THR A 96 11.24 -20.33 -5.92
CA THR A 96 11.36 -20.04 -4.49
C THR A 96 12.03 -18.68 -4.24
N ILE A 97 13.04 -18.29 -5.01
CA ILE A 97 13.66 -16.96 -4.88
C ILE A 97 12.62 -15.86 -5.16
N ILE A 98 11.82 -16.02 -6.23
CA ILE A 98 10.75 -15.07 -6.56
C ILE A 98 9.70 -15.04 -5.44
N PHE A 99 9.27 -16.20 -4.94
CA PHE A 99 8.29 -16.28 -3.85
C PHE A 99 8.79 -15.61 -2.57
N VAL A 100 10.03 -15.88 -2.16
CA VAL A 100 10.66 -15.24 -1.00
C VAL A 100 10.79 -13.74 -1.21
N GLY A 101 11.15 -13.30 -2.43
CA GLY A 101 11.20 -11.88 -2.79
C GLY A 101 9.84 -11.19 -2.73
N ILE A 102 8.74 -11.87 -3.08
CA ILE A 102 7.40 -11.32 -2.89
C ILE A 102 7.10 -11.16 -1.40
N ILE A 103 7.32 -12.19 -0.59
CA ILE A 103 7.10 -12.13 0.87
C ILE A 103 7.97 -11.05 1.53
N ALA A 104 9.20 -10.85 1.04
CA ALA A 104 10.10 -9.78 1.47
C ALA A 104 9.47 -8.39 1.40
N ASN A 105 8.75 -8.13 0.30
CA ASN A 105 8.14 -6.84 0.03
C ASN A 105 7.01 -6.51 1.01
N ALA A 106 6.42 -7.52 1.66
CA ALA A 106 5.45 -7.28 2.73
C ALA A 106 6.06 -6.49 3.91
N VAL A 107 7.39 -6.55 4.09
CA VAL A 107 8.11 -5.90 5.20
C VAL A 107 8.79 -4.59 4.78
N VAL A 108 9.38 -4.54 3.58
CA VAL A 108 10.30 -3.45 3.16
C VAL A 108 9.61 -2.34 2.35
N ASP A 109 8.42 -2.59 1.81
CA ASP A 109 7.56 -1.66 1.06
C ASP A 109 8.25 -0.77 -0.02
N ALA A 110 8.30 -1.28 -1.25
CA ALA A 110 8.72 -0.54 -2.45
C ALA A 110 7.75 -0.66 -3.65
N GLY A 111 6.46 -0.96 -3.42
CA GLY A 111 5.43 -0.81 -4.46
C GLY A 111 4.98 -2.08 -5.17
N PHE A 112 4.66 -3.15 -4.42
CA PHE A 112 3.97 -4.30 -4.99
C PHE A 112 2.87 -4.85 -4.06
N SER A 113 1.64 -4.96 -4.58
CA SER A 113 0.45 -5.23 -3.75
C SER A 113 0.21 -6.73 -3.48
N ALA A 114 0.76 -7.67 -4.26
CA ALA A 114 0.50 -9.09 -3.98
C ALA A 114 1.36 -9.60 -2.82
N ASN A 115 0.70 -10.03 -1.75
CA ASN A 115 1.31 -10.66 -0.59
C ASN A 115 0.36 -11.69 0.03
N LEU A 116 0.93 -12.61 0.81
CA LEU A 116 0.14 -13.58 1.60
C LEU A 116 -0.46 -12.96 2.87
N MET A 117 0.15 -11.88 3.35
CA MET A 117 -0.25 -11.15 4.55
C MET A 117 -0.69 -9.74 4.18
N VAL A 118 -1.55 -9.15 5.00
CA VAL A 118 -1.91 -7.74 4.88
C VAL A 118 -0.66 -6.91 5.14
N SER A 119 -0.31 -6.08 4.17
CA SER A 119 0.90 -5.27 4.16
C SER A 119 0.59 -3.81 4.50
N MET A 120 1.65 -3.02 4.68
CA MET A 120 1.55 -1.57 4.91
C MET A 120 0.78 -0.85 3.80
N LEU A 121 1.04 -1.23 2.55
CA LEU A 121 0.39 -0.68 1.37
C LEU A 121 -1.13 -0.89 1.41
N ASP A 122 -1.60 -2.04 1.87
CA ASP A 122 -3.03 -2.34 1.94
C ASP A 122 -3.76 -1.43 2.94
N ILE A 123 -3.11 -1.13 4.07
CA ILE A 123 -3.61 -0.19 5.07
C ILE A 123 -3.62 1.23 4.52
N LEU A 124 -2.56 1.62 3.79
CA LEU A 124 -2.46 2.94 3.17
C LEU A 124 -3.48 3.14 2.04
N VAL A 125 -3.77 2.11 1.24
CA VAL A 125 -4.76 2.21 0.16
C VAL A 125 -6.18 2.21 0.71
N ALA A 126 -6.49 1.36 1.70
CA ALA A 126 -7.76 1.41 2.43
C ALA A 126 -7.94 2.77 3.14
N GLY A 127 -6.82 3.28 3.66
CA GLY A 127 -6.46 4.67 3.84
C GLY A 127 -7.33 5.68 3.15
N PHE A 128 -7.09 5.77 1.85
CA PHE A 128 -7.73 6.75 0.98
C PHE A 128 -9.07 6.26 0.45
N THR A 129 -9.24 4.94 0.29
CA THR A 129 -10.42 4.34 -0.33
C THR A 129 -11.68 4.48 0.52
N ILE A 130 -11.60 4.23 1.83
CA ILE A 130 -12.78 4.27 2.71
C ILE A 130 -13.35 5.70 2.83
N PRO A 131 -12.56 6.74 3.15
CA PRO A 131 -13.08 8.10 3.17
C PRO A 131 -13.57 8.56 1.80
N ALA A 132 -12.90 8.16 0.71
CA ALA A 132 -13.36 8.48 -0.65
C ALA A 132 -14.73 7.85 -0.96
N ALA A 133 -14.96 6.60 -0.54
CA ALA A 133 -16.26 5.95 -0.68
C ALA A 133 -17.32 6.62 0.22
N GLN A 134 -16.94 7.09 1.41
CA GLN A 134 -17.82 7.80 2.34
C GLN A 134 -18.28 9.17 1.84
N ILE A 135 -17.58 9.78 0.87
CA ILE A 135 -18.07 10.97 0.16
C ILE A 135 -19.36 10.66 -0.60
N VAL A 136 -19.53 9.43 -1.11
CA VAL A 136 -20.73 9.01 -1.86
C VAL A 136 -21.76 8.34 -0.96
N ASN A 137 -21.31 7.49 -0.04
CA ASN A 137 -22.16 6.77 0.91
C ASN A 137 -21.54 6.79 2.31
N SER A 138 -22.09 7.63 3.19
CA SER A 138 -21.61 7.81 4.57
C SER A 138 -21.61 6.54 5.41
N ASN A 139 -22.44 5.55 5.06
CA ASN A 139 -22.56 4.28 5.78
C ASN A 139 -21.60 3.20 5.24
N TYR A 140 -20.74 3.54 4.27
CA TYR A 140 -19.75 2.60 3.75
C TYR A 140 -18.73 2.24 4.84
N THR A 141 -18.62 0.96 5.11
CA THR A 141 -17.60 0.38 5.96
C THR A 141 -16.72 -0.55 5.12
N GLY A 142 -15.41 -0.35 5.23
CA GLY A 142 -14.42 -1.18 4.57
C GLY A 142 -13.36 -1.63 5.56
N THR A 143 -12.62 -2.67 5.21
CA THR A 143 -11.47 -3.13 5.99
C THR A 143 -10.21 -3.11 5.13
N PRO A 144 -9.02 -2.92 5.72
CA PRO A 144 -7.75 -3.03 4.98
C PRO A 144 -7.55 -4.37 4.28
N ALA A 145 -8.19 -5.44 4.77
CA ALA A 145 -8.15 -6.77 4.18
C ALA A 145 -9.15 -6.97 3.02
N MET A 146 -9.86 -5.93 2.56
CA MET A 146 -10.91 -6.06 1.54
C MET A 146 -10.43 -6.71 0.23
N ASN A 147 -9.15 -6.56 -0.11
CA ASN A 147 -8.55 -7.15 -1.31
C ASN A 147 -7.77 -8.45 -1.04
N TRP A 148 -7.72 -8.95 0.20
CA TRP A 148 -6.77 -10.00 0.60
C TRP A 148 -6.84 -11.28 -0.24
N TYR A 149 -8.06 -11.73 -0.60
CA TYR A 149 -8.22 -12.89 -1.49
C TYR A 149 -7.61 -12.68 -2.87
N PHE A 150 -7.77 -11.48 -3.43
CA PHE A 150 -7.19 -11.11 -4.72
C PHE A 150 -5.65 -11.10 -4.64
N LEU A 151 -5.08 -10.64 -3.52
CA LEU A 151 -3.63 -10.59 -3.31
C LEU A 151 -3.01 -11.98 -3.17
N ILE A 152 -3.67 -12.88 -2.44
CA ILE A 152 -3.22 -14.28 -2.31
C ILE A 152 -3.16 -14.94 -3.69
N ILE A 153 -4.23 -14.84 -4.47
CA ILE A 153 -4.30 -15.44 -5.81
C ILE A 153 -3.24 -14.81 -6.73
N SER A 154 -3.11 -13.49 -6.70
CA SER A 154 -2.11 -12.77 -7.49
C SER A 154 -0.68 -13.20 -7.15
N THR A 155 -0.38 -13.47 -5.88
CA THR A 155 0.94 -13.93 -5.44
C THR A 155 1.36 -15.20 -6.17
N PHE A 156 0.49 -16.23 -6.19
CA PHE A 156 0.81 -17.48 -6.88
C PHE A 156 0.90 -17.31 -8.40
N ILE A 157 0.01 -16.50 -9.00
CA ILE A 157 0.06 -16.18 -10.43
C ILE A 157 1.41 -15.55 -10.79
N LEU A 158 1.88 -14.60 -9.98
CA LEU A 158 3.14 -13.89 -10.22
C LEU A 158 4.36 -14.75 -9.97
N VAL A 159 4.32 -15.67 -9.01
CA VAL A 159 5.39 -16.66 -8.87
C VAL A 159 5.48 -17.53 -10.11
N VAL A 160 4.35 -18.04 -10.61
CA VAL A 160 4.33 -18.90 -11.81
C VAL A 160 4.79 -18.11 -13.04
N LEU A 161 4.21 -16.94 -13.29
CA LEU A 161 4.57 -16.10 -14.43
C LEU A 161 6.00 -15.58 -14.33
N GLY A 162 6.42 -15.14 -13.14
CA GLY A 162 7.77 -14.66 -12.88
C GLY A 162 8.80 -15.77 -13.11
N THR A 163 8.53 -16.99 -12.62
CA THR A 163 9.38 -18.15 -12.88
C THR A 163 9.46 -18.45 -14.37
N PHE A 164 8.30 -18.49 -15.04
CA PHE A 164 8.24 -18.75 -16.47
C PHE A 164 9.00 -17.70 -17.30
N VAL A 165 8.79 -16.41 -17.01
CA VAL A 165 9.48 -15.32 -17.70
C VAL A 165 10.98 -15.39 -17.41
N THR A 166 11.34 -15.70 -16.16
CA THR A 166 12.74 -15.80 -15.75
C THR A 166 13.45 -16.93 -16.48
N GLU A 167 12.91 -18.15 -16.46
CA GLU A 167 13.53 -19.31 -17.10
C GLU A 167 13.50 -19.24 -18.63
N LYS A 168 12.45 -18.65 -19.21
CA LYS A 168 12.28 -18.63 -20.66
C LYS A 168 12.98 -17.45 -21.35
N TYR A 169 13.03 -16.29 -20.71
CA TYR A 169 13.53 -15.06 -21.35
C TYR A 169 14.75 -14.45 -20.66
N LEU A 170 14.90 -14.59 -19.34
CA LEU A 170 15.99 -13.98 -18.57
C LEU A 170 17.21 -14.89 -18.47
N ALA A 171 17.05 -16.13 -17.99
CA ALA A 171 18.14 -17.07 -17.78
C ALA A 171 18.92 -17.37 -19.08
N PRO A 172 18.27 -17.60 -20.24
CA PRO A 172 19.00 -17.85 -21.50
C PRO A 172 19.84 -16.64 -21.97
N ARG A 173 19.57 -15.44 -21.47
CA ARG A 173 20.34 -14.23 -21.82
C ARG A 173 21.72 -14.20 -21.14
N PHE A 174 21.89 -14.92 -20.04
CA PHE A 174 23.13 -14.94 -19.26
C PHE A 174 23.89 -16.27 -19.35
N GLU A 175 23.47 -17.16 -20.25
CA GLU A 175 24.24 -18.37 -20.55
C GLU A 175 25.56 -17.96 -21.23
N GLY A 176 26.69 -18.28 -20.60
CA GLY A 176 28.03 -17.98 -21.11
C GLY A 176 28.76 -16.80 -20.45
N THR A 177 28.20 -16.18 -19.42
CA THR A 177 28.93 -15.21 -18.59
C THR A 177 29.63 -15.90 -17.41
N ASP A 178 30.94 -15.66 -17.25
CA ASP A 178 31.67 -16.09 -16.05
C ASP A 178 31.18 -15.29 -14.84
N PHE A 179 30.40 -15.94 -13.98
CA PHE A 179 29.98 -15.35 -12.73
C PHE A 179 31.13 -15.46 -11.73
N VAL A 180 31.79 -14.34 -11.44
CA VAL A 180 32.63 -14.21 -10.24
C VAL A 180 31.69 -14.33 -9.06
N ALA A 181 31.85 -15.39 -8.25
CA ALA A 181 31.13 -15.49 -6.98
C ALA A 181 31.46 -14.23 -6.17
N ALA A 182 30.44 -13.46 -5.78
CA ALA A 182 30.63 -12.40 -4.81
C ALA A 182 31.17 -13.05 -3.54
N ASP A 183 32.41 -12.71 -3.19
CA ASP A 183 33.07 -13.22 -2.00
C ASP A 183 32.21 -12.84 -0.78
N ASN A 184 31.95 -13.78 0.11
CA ASN A 184 31.11 -13.55 1.29
C ASN A 184 31.90 -12.83 2.42
N ASP A 185 32.81 -11.94 2.08
CA ASP A 185 33.54 -11.13 3.05
C ASP A 185 32.74 -9.86 3.37
N VAL A 186 31.66 -10.04 4.13
CA VAL A 186 30.94 -8.92 4.78
C VAL A 186 31.72 -8.38 6.00
N ASP A 187 32.86 -8.99 6.36
CA ASP A 187 33.65 -8.63 7.53
C ASP A 187 34.93 -7.81 7.23
N SER A 188 35.25 -7.45 5.97
CA SER A 188 36.53 -6.79 5.63
C SER A 188 36.49 -5.27 5.43
N GLU A 189 35.36 -4.59 5.60
CA GLU A 189 35.29 -3.10 5.60
C GLU A 189 35.01 -2.55 7.00
N ILE A 190 35.94 -2.79 7.92
CA ILE A 190 36.19 -1.86 9.03
C ILE A 190 37.60 -1.31 8.83
N THR A 191 37.74 -0.32 7.95
CA THR A 191 38.91 0.57 7.97
C THR A 191 38.73 1.57 9.11
N PRO A 192 39.56 1.54 10.18
CA PRO A 192 39.64 2.66 11.09
C PRO A 192 40.54 3.73 10.48
N LEU A 193 39.97 4.89 10.17
CA LEU A 193 40.69 6.16 10.10
C LEU A 193 39.92 7.18 10.93
#